data_AF-A0A382LA22-F1
#
_entry.id   AF-A0A382LA22-F1
#
_cell.length_a   1.000
_cell.length_b   1.000
_cell.length_c   1.000
_cell.angle_alpha   90.00
_cell.angle_beta   90.00
_cell.angle_gamma   90.00
#
_symmetry.space_group_name_H-M   'P 1'
#
loop_
_entity.id
_entity.type
_entity.pdbx_description
1 polymer ?
#
loop_
_entity_poly.entity_id
_entity_poly.type
_entity_poly.pdbx_seq_one_letter_code
_entity_poly.pdbx_strand_id
1 'polypeptide(L)' 'MVGNKKIKKEVVICQGSGEEGAGHPRIYLRFGNSNEITCPYCGRKFISQESEKQQD' A
#
# COMPACT_ATOMS: atom_id res chain seq x y z
N MET A 1 -29.78 6.26 15.47
CA MET A 1 -28.37 6.59 15.77
C MET A 1 -27.50 5.90 14.72
N VAL A 2 -27.13 6.57 13.64
CA VAL A 2 -26.15 6.01 12.67
C VAL A 2 -24.79 6.54 13.06
N GLY A 3 -24.07 5.77 13.89
CA GLY A 3 -22.70 6.09 14.26
C GLY A 3 -21.77 5.82 13.09
N ASN A 4 -21.24 6.88 12.47
CA ASN A 4 -20.22 6.75 11.43
C ASN A 4 -18.91 6.28 12.04
N LYS A 5 -18.43 5.12 11.57
CA LYS A 5 -17.20 4.48 12.02
C LYS A 5 -15.99 5.09 11.32
N LYS A 6 -14.94 5.43 12.08
CA LYS A 6 -13.68 5.95 11.52
C LYS A 6 -13.06 4.92 10.58
N ILE A 7 -12.60 5.37 9.42
CA ILE A 7 -11.93 4.54 8.42
C ILE A 7 -10.52 5.11 8.25
N LYS A 8 -9.51 4.33 8.60
CA LYS A 8 -8.13 4.57 8.15
C LYS A 8 -7.90 3.64 6.96
N LYS A 9 -7.87 4.19 5.74
CA LYS A 9 -7.55 3.40 4.54
C LYS A 9 -6.06 3.57 4.27
N GLU A 10 -5.24 2.69 4.83
CA GLU A 10 -3.83 2.57 4.43
C GLU A 10 -3.82 1.95 3.02
N VAL A 11 -3.49 2.77 2.04
CA VAL A 11 -3.36 2.38 0.63
C VAL A 11 -1.93 2.67 0.21
N VAL A 12 -1.23 1.66 -0.29
CA VAL A 12 0.09 1.83 -0.91
C VAL A 12 -0.03 1.71 -2.42
N ILE A 13 0.65 2.60 -3.12
CA ILE A 13 0.71 2.61 -4.57
C ILE A 13 2.04 1.95 -4.95
N CYS A 14 1.95 0.83 -5.66
CA CYS A 14 3.12 0.22 -6.25
C CYS A 14 3.13 0.58 -7.74
N GLN A 15 4.10 1.40 -8.12
CA GLN A 15 4.45 1.65 -9.51
C GLN A 15 5.71 0.84 -9.76
N GLY A 16 5.63 -0.21 -10.58
CA GLY A 16 6.81 -1.00 -10.93
C GLY A 16 7.93 -0.07 -11.40
N SER A 17 9.17 -0.38 -11.05
CA SER A 17 10.32 0.46 -11.43
C SER A 17 10.36 0.60 -12.95
N GLY A 18 10.40 1.85 -13.43
CA GLY A 18 10.36 2.23 -14.85
C GLY A 18 11.65 1.98 -15.62
N GLU A 19 12.55 1.19 -15.05
CA GLU A 19 13.76 0.73 -15.67
C GLU A 19 13.49 -0.73 -16.08
N GLU A 20 13.29 -0.90 -17.39
CA GLU A 20 13.37 -2.19 -18.08
C GLU A 20 12.15 -3.13 -17.92
N GLY A 21 10.96 -2.67 -18.36
CA GLY A 21 9.94 -3.54 -18.97
C GLY A 21 9.29 -4.67 -18.13
N ALA A 22 9.70 -4.89 -16.89
CA ALA A 22 9.33 -6.06 -16.08
C ALA A 22 8.77 -5.69 -14.69
N GLY A 23 8.29 -4.46 -14.52
CA GLY A 23 7.73 -3.99 -13.26
C GLY A 23 6.30 -4.49 -13.06
N HIS A 24 5.32 -3.67 -13.45
CA HIS A 24 3.87 -3.93 -13.58
C HIS A 24 3.17 -2.57 -13.71
N PRO A 25 1.92 -2.52 -14.23
CA PRO A 25 1.14 -1.29 -14.21
C PRO A 25 0.94 -0.77 -12.77
N ARG A 26 0.72 0.54 -12.63
CA ARG A 26 0.38 1.16 -11.33
C ARG A 26 -0.82 0.47 -10.70
N ILE A 27 -0.63 -0.16 -9.54
CA ILE A 27 -1.70 -0.79 -8.76
C ILE A 27 -1.81 -0.17 -7.36
N TYR A 28 -3.01 -0.29 -6.78
CA TYR A 28 -3.33 0.16 -5.42
C TYR A 28 -3.52 -1.05 -4.53
N LEU A 29 -2.67 -1.20 -3.53
CA LEU A 29 -2.70 -2.28 -2.56
C LEU A 29 -3.30 -1.73 -1.26
N ARG A 30 -4.30 -2.42 -0.71
CA ARG A 30 -4.98 -2.05 0.55
C ARG A 30 -4.58 -3.02 1.65
N PHE A 31 -4.08 -2.47 2.75
CA PHE A 31 -3.64 -3.21 3.93
C PHE A 31 -4.80 -3.89 4.69
N GLY A 32 -6.01 -3.34 4.63
CA GLY A 32 -7.18 -3.96 5.26
C GLY A 32 -7.07 -3.98 6.79
N ASN A 33 -6.95 -5.17 7.38
CA ASN A 33 -6.67 -5.37 8.82
C ASN A 33 -5.21 -5.80 9.07
N SER A 34 -4.39 -5.90 8.03
CA SER A 34 -3.01 -6.38 8.10
C SER A 34 -2.05 -5.20 7.97
N ASN A 35 -0.99 -5.17 8.77
CA ASN A 35 0.05 -4.14 8.69
C ASN A 35 1.10 -4.40 7.60
N GLU A 36 0.97 -5.50 6.85
CA GLU A 36 1.89 -5.83 5.76
C GLU A 36 1.13 -6.29 4.51
N ILE A 37 1.65 -5.93 3.35
CA ILE A 37 1.12 -6.39 2.06
C ILE A 37 2.27 -6.56 1.07
N THR A 38 2.25 -7.65 0.32
CA THR A 38 3.25 -7.94 -0.72
C THR A 38 2.65 -7.66 -2.09
N CYS A 39 3.37 -6.92 -2.93
CA CYS A 39 2.96 -6.73 -4.32
C CYS A 39 3.10 -8.07 -5.08
N PRO A 40 2.02 -8.57 -5.72
CA PRO A 40 2.06 -9.86 -6.43
C PRO A 40 2.90 -9.82 -7.70
N TYR A 41 3.31 -8.63 -8.16
CA TYR A 41 4.05 -8.46 -9.39
C TYR A 41 5.55 -8.35 -9.14
N CYS A 42 5.98 -7.37 -8.34
CA CYS A 42 7.40 -7.15 -8.08
C CYS A 42 7.90 -7.81 -6.79
N GLY A 43 7.04 -8.54 -6.05
CA GLY A 43 7.41 -9.23 -4.81
C GLY A 43 7.81 -8.31 -3.66
N ARG A 44 7.66 -6.99 -3.82
CA ARG A 44 8.00 -5.99 -2.81
C ARG A 44 7.02 -6.09 -1.63
N LYS A 45 7.55 -6.29 -0.43
CA LYS A 45 6.78 -6.23 0.81
C LYS A 45 6.71 -4.79 1.29
N PHE A 46 5.49 -4.31 1.51
CA PHE A 46 5.19 -3.03 2.11
C PHE A 46 4.67 -3.26 3.52
N ILE A 47 5.15 -2.49 4.48
CA ILE A 47 4.77 -2.57 5.88
C ILE A 47 4.22 -1.20 6.25
N SER A 48 2.97 -1.16 6.73
CA SER A 48 2.35 0.08 7.16
C SER A 48 2.91 0.46 8.53
N GLN A 49 3.55 1.62 8.59
CA GLN A 49 4.03 2.22 9.83
C GLN A 49 2.99 3.23 10.32
N GLU A 50 1.90 2.77 10.92
CA GLU A 50 0.94 3.66 11.60
C GLU A 50 1.59 4.46 12.77
N SER A 51 2.89 4.30 13.03
CA SER A 51 3.65 5.11 14.01
C SER A 51 4.82 5.93 13.48
N GLU A 52 5.12 5.98 12.17
CA GLU A 52 6.25 6.84 11.72
C GLU A 52 5.93 7.66 10.47
N LYS A 53 5.52 8.89 10.75
CA LYS A 53 5.42 10.04 9.86
C LYS A 53 6.68 10.15 8.99
N GLN A 54 6.58 9.89 7.68
CA GLN A 54 7.60 10.32 6.72
C GLN A 54 6.92 10.77 5.42
N GLN A 55 6.66 12.07 5.39
CA GLN A 55 6.44 12.89 4.21
C GLN A 55 7.83 13.48 3.87
N ASP A 56 8.33 13.21 2.66
CA ASP A 56 9.35 14.06 2.02
C ASP A 56 8.66 15.29 1.43
#